data_AF-A0A7C0ZVB9-F1
#
_entry.id   AF-A0A7C0ZVB9-F1
#
_cell.length_a   1.000
_cell.length_b   1.000
_cell.length_c   1.000
_cell.angle_alpha   90.00
_cell.angle_beta   90.00
_cell.angle_gamma   90.00
#
_symmetry.space_group_name_H-M   'P 1'
#
loop_
_entity.id
_entity.type
_entity.pdbx_description
1 polymer ?
#
loop_
_entity_poly.entity_id
_entity_poly.type
_entity_poly.pdbx_seq_one_letter_code
_entity_poly.pdbx_strand_id
1 'polypeptide(L)'
;MNMKRSFNPLVMLLFGLFLFLIFLIAIGVDLNKLWSLLLQSRKSYIMAAITVDVLYIVTYGFAWYFILRTVAPEVRVLNALLIVFAGWFSDMLVPAAFFTGEVVRLYLLKKLYNIEYSRSAATIVIHRLLSAIAFAIFVGFGAAALAETGGATGILPQASIALGLAFLAITGGLLFIYKAEYVIEKTTSYLCGKRKNRVMKYLLSKGIDIASSLENFARSIDIIQEKKGSI
;
A
#
# COMPACT_ATOMS: atom_id res chain seq x y z
N MET A 1 27.64 -16.94 17.93
CA MET A 1 27.55 -17.68 16.65
C MET A 1 26.86 -16.79 15.63
N ASN A 2 27.63 -16.19 14.73
CA ASN A 2 27.20 -15.13 13.82
C ASN A 2 26.54 -15.74 12.56
N MET A 3 25.22 -15.94 12.58
CA MET A 3 24.51 -16.45 11.43
C MET A 3 24.04 -15.26 10.57
N LYS A 4 24.96 -14.65 9.81
CA LYS A 4 24.57 -13.84 8.65
C LYS A 4 24.06 -14.81 7.58
N ARG A 5 22.81 -15.25 7.68
CA ARG A 5 22.09 -15.78 6.51
C ARG A 5 21.85 -14.61 5.58
N SER A 6 22.78 -14.39 4.65
CA SER A 6 22.52 -13.54 3.50
C SER A 6 21.41 -14.21 2.69
N PHE A 7 20.19 -13.70 2.83
CA PHE A 7 19.11 -14.02 1.91
C PHE A 7 19.58 -13.68 0.51
N ASN A 8 19.78 -14.69 -0.34
CA ASN A 8 20.20 -14.47 -1.72
C ASN A 8 18.95 -14.13 -2.55
N PRO A 9 18.81 -12.89 -3.08
CA PRO A 9 17.62 -12.48 -3.83
C PRO A 9 17.35 -13.39 -5.04
N LEU A 10 18.40 -13.95 -5.65
CA LEU A 10 18.28 -14.90 -6.75
C LEU A 10 17.54 -16.18 -6.34
N VAL A 11 17.82 -16.71 -5.14
CA VAL A 11 17.16 -17.92 -4.64
C VAL A 11 15.67 -17.66 -4.41
N MET A 12 15.32 -16.48 -3.87
CA MET A 12 13.92 -16.10 -3.67
C MET A 12 13.17 -15.89 -4.99
N LEU A 13 13.84 -15.27 -5.98
CA LEU A 13 13.28 -15.09 -7.31
C LEU A 13 13.03 -16.43 -8.00
N LEU A 14 14.00 -17.35 -7.96
CA LEU A 14 13.84 -18.69 -8.51
C LEU A 14 12.72 -19.47 -7.82
N PHE A 15 12.62 -19.35 -6.49
CA PHE A 15 11.54 -19.98 -5.72
C PHE A 15 10.16 -19.42 -6.08
N GLY A 16 10.03 -18.09 -6.22
CA GLY A 16 8.79 -17.46 -6.68
C GLY A 16 8.40 -17.88 -8.10
N LEU A 17 9.37 -17.94 -9.02
CA LEU A 17 9.16 -18.41 -10.39
C LEU A 17 8.71 -19.87 -10.41
N PHE A 18 9.29 -20.71 -9.57
CA PHE A 18 8.92 -22.11 -9.41
C PHE A 18 7.47 -22.27 -8.92
N LEU A 19 7.07 -21.54 -7.87
CA LEU A 19 5.68 -21.55 -7.40
C LEU A 19 4.71 -21.05 -8.46
N PHE A 20 5.08 -20.03 -9.21
CA PHE A 20 4.27 -19.51 -10.31
C PHE A 20 4.07 -20.54 -11.43
N LEU A 21 5.11 -21.29 -11.80
CA LEU A 21 5.01 -22.39 -12.77
C LEU A 21 4.08 -23.51 -12.28
N ILE A 22 4.19 -23.90 -11.00
CA ILE A 22 3.27 -24.88 -10.39
C ILE A 22 1.84 -24.37 -10.47
N PHE A 23 1.61 -23.09 -10.14
CA PHE A 23 0.30 -22.47 -10.23
C PHE A 23 -0.28 -22.56 -11.64
N LEU A 24 0.50 -22.22 -12.68
CA LEU A 24 0.06 -22.32 -14.08
C LEU A 24 -0.32 -23.74 -14.49
N ILE A 25 0.48 -24.74 -14.07
CA ILE A 25 0.19 -26.15 -14.36
C ILE A 25 -1.09 -26.58 -13.61
N ALA A 26 -1.27 -26.15 -12.36
CA ALA A 26 -2.42 -26.51 -11.53
C ALA A 26 -3.75 -25.98 -12.09
N ILE A 27 -3.74 -24.79 -12.72
CA ILE A 27 -4.91 -24.24 -13.41
C ILE A 27 -5.11 -24.78 -14.84
N GLY A 28 -4.26 -25.73 -15.28
CA GLY A 28 -4.37 -26.38 -16.59
C GLY A 28 -3.94 -25.53 -17.77
N VAL A 29 -3.05 -24.54 -17.56
CA VAL A 29 -2.54 -23.71 -18.66
C VAL A 29 -1.58 -24.51 -19.53
N ASP A 30 -1.84 -24.54 -20.85
CA ASP A 30 -0.94 -25.10 -21.84
C ASP A 30 0.30 -24.19 -22.01
N LEU A 31 1.42 -24.64 -21.45
CA LEU A 31 2.68 -23.92 -21.47
C LEU A 31 3.26 -23.77 -22.90
N ASN A 32 3.03 -24.73 -23.79
CA ASN A 32 3.49 -24.65 -25.17
C ASN A 32 2.72 -23.57 -25.92
N LYS A 33 1.40 -23.53 -25.71
CA LYS A 33 0.55 -22.48 -26.27
C LYS A 33 0.93 -21.10 -25.71
N LEU A 34 1.12 -20.98 -24.39
CA LEU A 34 1.58 -19.75 -23.75
C LEU A 34 2.91 -19.25 -24.36
N TRP A 35 3.88 -20.14 -24.52
CA TRP A 35 5.18 -19.81 -25.10
C TRP A 35 5.06 -19.34 -26.55
N SER A 36 4.24 -20.04 -27.35
CA SER A 36 3.98 -19.65 -28.74
C SER A 36 3.32 -18.28 -28.86
N LEU A 37 2.38 -17.95 -27.97
CA LEU A 37 1.70 -16.65 -27.91
C LEU A 37 2.66 -15.54 -27.50
N LEU A 38 3.56 -15.79 -26.55
CA LEU A 38 4.58 -14.83 -26.15
C LEU A 38 5.54 -14.49 -27.29
N LEU A 39 5.95 -15.49 -28.07
CA LEU A 39 6.85 -15.30 -29.23
C LEU A 39 6.17 -14.59 -30.41
N GLN A 40 4.89 -14.86 -30.62
CA GLN A 40 4.09 -14.22 -31.69
C GLN A 40 3.59 -12.82 -31.30
N SER A 41 3.58 -12.50 -30.01
CA SER A 41 3.15 -11.19 -29.52
C SER A 41 4.07 -10.07 -30.02
N ARG A 42 3.47 -8.93 -30.36
CA ARG A 42 4.25 -7.75 -30.74
C ARG A 42 4.99 -7.23 -29.52
N LYS A 43 6.32 -7.31 -29.56
CA LYS A 43 7.23 -6.88 -28.48
C LYS A 43 7.00 -5.44 -28.02
N SER A 44 6.49 -4.57 -28.90
CA SER A 44 6.15 -3.19 -28.57
C SER A 44 5.08 -3.08 -27.48
N TYR A 45 4.04 -3.93 -27.49
CA TYR A 45 3.01 -3.90 -26.46
C TYR A 45 3.52 -4.40 -25.12
N ILE A 46 4.40 -5.40 -25.11
CA ILE A 46 5.05 -5.89 -23.89
C ILE A 46 5.91 -4.78 -23.27
N MET A 47 6.71 -4.10 -24.10
CA MET A 47 7.54 -2.99 -23.64
C MET A 47 6.68 -1.83 -23.11
N ALA A 48 5.59 -1.50 -23.80
CA ALA A 48 4.65 -0.47 -23.35
C ALA A 48 4.02 -0.83 -22.00
N ALA A 49 3.59 -2.09 -21.82
CA ALA A 49 3.02 -2.56 -20.55
C ALA A 49 4.02 -2.43 -19.39
N ILE A 50 5.26 -2.90 -19.59
CA ILE A 50 6.33 -2.76 -18.59
C ILE A 50 6.60 -1.29 -18.27
N THR A 51 6.65 -0.43 -19.29
CA THR A 51 6.94 0.99 -19.12
C THR A 51 5.84 1.69 -18.32
N VAL A 52 4.57 1.42 -18.65
CA VAL A 52 3.42 1.97 -17.94
C VAL A 52 3.38 1.50 -16.49
N ASP A 53 3.69 0.22 -16.24
CA ASP A 53 3.69 -0.36 -14.90
C ASP A 53 4.82 0.23 -14.02
N VAL A 54 6.04 0.34 -14.55
CA VAL A 54 7.15 1.00 -13.86
C VAL A 54 6.82 2.47 -13.58
N LEU A 55 6.26 3.18 -14.56
CA LEU A 55 5.86 4.58 -14.40
C LEU A 55 4.78 4.73 -13.33
N TYR A 56 3.83 3.80 -13.25
CA TYR A 56 2.83 3.76 -12.19
C TYR A 56 3.48 3.66 -10.81
N ILE A 57 4.40 2.72 -10.59
CA ILE A 57 5.05 2.53 -9.28
C ILE A 57 5.89 3.78 -8.90
N VAL A 58 6.57 4.39 -9.87
CA VAL A 58 7.34 5.64 -9.66
C VAL A 58 6.43 6.79 -9.28
N THR A 59 5.37 7.03 -10.05
CA THR A 59 4.42 8.13 -9.80
C THR A 59 3.64 7.93 -8.51
N TYR A 60 3.30 6.68 -8.15
CA TYR A 60 2.72 6.32 -6.85
C TYR A 60 3.66 6.69 -5.69
N GLY A 61 4.96 6.39 -5.81
CA GLY A 61 5.94 6.77 -4.80
C GLY A 61 6.12 8.30 -4.70
N PHE A 62 6.07 8.99 -5.84
CA PHE A 62 6.16 10.45 -5.91
C PHE A 62 4.94 11.14 -5.27
N ALA A 63 3.74 10.62 -5.50
CA ALA A 63 2.51 11.09 -4.87
C ALA A 63 2.60 10.98 -3.34
N TRP A 64 3.08 9.85 -2.82
CA TRP A 64 3.30 9.69 -1.38
C TRP A 64 4.35 10.64 -0.83
N TYR A 65 5.45 10.90 -1.57
CA TYR A 65 6.50 11.81 -1.14
C TYR A 65 5.96 13.20 -0.78
N PHE A 66 5.03 13.75 -1.57
CA PHE A 66 4.41 15.04 -1.26
C PHE A 66 3.61 15.02 0.05
N ILE A 67 2.87 13.94 0.30
CA ILE A 67 2.13 13.78 1.56
C ILE A 67 3.12 13.66 2.72
N LEU A 68 4.15 12.84 2.57
CA LEU A 68 5.17 12.59 3.58
C LEU A 68 5.90 13.88 3.99
N ARG A 69 6.23 14.75 3.04
CA ARG A 69 6.89 16.04 3.27
C ARG A 69 6.12 16.99 4.18
N THR A 70 4.81 16.77 4.38
CA THR A 70 4.02 17.59 5.30
C THR A 70 4.33 17.32 6.77
N VAL A 71 4.77 16.08 7.09
CA VAL A 71 5.03 15.60 8.46
C VAL A 71 6.50 15.24 8.70
N ALA A 72 7.26 14.99 7.63
CA ALA A 72 8.68 14.64 7.64
C ALA A 72 9.42 15.36 6.48
N PRO A 73 9.59 16.70 6.57
CA PRO A 73 10.19 17.52 5.50
C PRO A 73 11.65 17.17 5.16
N GLU A 74 12.36 16.49 6.05
CA GLU A 74 13.74 16.04 5.91
C GLU A 74 13.92 14.83 4.98
N VAL A 75 12.83 14.12 4.65
CA VAL A 75 12.90 12.95 3.77
C VAL A 75 13.18 13.39 2.34
N ARG A 76 14.19 12.78 1.71
CA ARG A 76 14.54 13.04 0.30
C ARG A 76 13.65 12.22 -0.62
N VAL A 77 13.33 12.76 -1.80
CA VAL A 77 12.48 12.07 -2.80
C VAL A 77 12.97 10.67 -3.13
N LEU A 78 14.28 10.49 -3.37
CA LEU A 78 14.86 9.19 -3.69
C LEU A 78 14.64 8.18 -2.57
N ASN A 79 14.76 8.60 -1.31
CA ASN A 79 14.55 7.71 -0.17
C ASN A 79 13.06 7.36 -0.03
N ALA A 80 12.14 8.30 -0.28
CA ALA A 80 10.72 7.99 -0.31
C ALA A 80 10.37 6.97 -1.42
N LEU A 81 10.93 7.13 -2.62
CA LEU A 81 10.76 6.17 -3.72
C LEU A 81 11.31 4.78 -3.37
N LEU A 82 12.53 4.69 -2.85
CA LEU A 82 13.14 3.42 -2.43
C LEU A 82 12.33 2.73 -1.33
N ILE A 83 11.80 3.50 -0.37
CA ILE A 83 10.93 2.98 0.69
C ILE A 83 9.63 2.42 0.09
N VAL A 84 9.04 3.10 -0.91
CA VAL A 84 7.84 2.61 -1.61
C VAL A 84 8.13 1.36 -2.43
N PHE A 85 9.26 1.31 -3.14
CA PHE A 85 9.65 0.12 -3.91
C PHE A 85 9.90 -1.09 -2.99
N ALA A 86 10.55 -0.88 -1.84
CA ALA A 86 10.71 -1.92 -0.83
C ALA A 86 9.36 -2.38 -0.28
N GLY A 87 8.41 -1.46 -0.08
CA GLY A 87 7.04 -1.78 0.32
C GLY A 87 6.31 -2.64 -0.74
N TRP A 88 6.30 -2.19 -1.99
CA TRP A 88 5.72 -2.91 -3.12
C TRP A 88 6.31 -4.31 -3.28
N PHE A 89 7.65 -4.43 -3.21
CA PHE A 89 8.32 -5.72 -3.26
C PHE A 89 7.89 -6.64 -2.10
N SER A 90 7.71 -6.08 -0.91
CA SER A 90 7.25 -6.85 0.26
C SER A 90 5.82 -7.37 0.09
N ASP A 91 4.93 -6.56 -0.50
CA ASP A 91 3.55 -6.97 -0.82
C ASP A 91 3.49 -8.07 -1.90
N MET A 92 4.46 -8.11 -2.82
CA MET A 92 4.55 -9.20 -3.79
C MET A 92 5.10 -10.49 -3.17
N LEU A 93 5.92 -10.40 -2.13
CA LEU A 93 6.49 -11.57 -1.45
C LEU A 93 5.51 -12.22 -0.48
N VAL A 94 4.73 -11.41 0.24
CA VAL A 94 3.84 -11.90 1.29
C VAL A 94 2.39 -11.64 0.85
N PRO A 95 1.59 -12.70 0.59
CA PRO A 95 0.18 -12.56 0.26
C PRO A 95 -0.63 -12.22 1.52
N ALA A 96 -0.42 -11.01 2.05
CA ALA A 96 -1.06 -10.47 3.25
C ALA A 96 -1.90 -9.23 2.92
N ALA A 97 -2.68 -9.32 1.83
CA ALA A 97 -3.66 -8.30 1.43
C ALA A 97 -3.10 -6.86 1.38
N PHE A 98 -1.88 -6.67 0.84
CA PHE A 98 -1.20 -5.37 0.71
C PHE A 98 -0.88 -4.63 2.01
N PHE A 99 -0.91 -5.32 3.16
CA PHE A 99 -0.61 -4.71 4.46
C PHE A 99 0.90 -4.70 4.76
N THR A 100 1.65 -5.65 4.21
CA THR A 100 3.07 -5.85 4.49
C THR A 100 3.94 -4.70 4.01
N GLY A 101 3.65 -4.15 2.85
CA GLY A 101 4.36 -3.02 2.27
C GLY A 101 4.20 -1.76 3.10
N GLU A 102 3.04 -1.59 3.75
CA GLU A 102 2.80 -0.47 4.68
C GLU A 102 3.65 -0.60 5.93
N VAL A 103 3.68 -1.80 6.53
CA VAL A 103 4.53 -2.09 7.70
C VAL A 103 6.00 -1.85 7.36
N VAL A 104 6.45 -2.25 6.18
CA VAL A 104 7.82 -1.98 5.71
C VAL A 104 8.08 -0.48 5.59
N ARG A 105 7.15 0.30 5.03
CA ARG A 105 7.29 1.76 4.93
C ARG A 105 7.39 2.42 6.30
N LEU A 106 6.54 2.01 7.25
CA LEU A 106 6.58 2.46 8.64
C LEU A 106 7.93 2.13 9.29
N TYR A 107 8.39 0.89 9.15
CA TYR A 107 9.66 0.43 9.71
C TYR A 107 10.86 1.19 9.12
N LEU A 108 10.91 1.35 7.80
CA LEU A 108 12.03 2.02 7.14
C LEU A 108 12.08 3.52 7.47
N LEU A 109 10.93 4.20 7.56
CA LEU A 109 10.90 5.60 8.02
C LEU A 109 11.41 5.75 9.45
N LYS A 110 10.99 4.87 10.37
CA LYS A 110 11.51 4.87 11.74
C LYS A 110 13.02 4.59 11.77
N LYS A 111 13.49 3.64 10.97
CA LYS A 111 14.90 3.23 10.97
C LYS A 111 15.84 4.27 10.35
N LEU A 112 15.44 4.86 9.23
CA LEU A 112 16.31 5.77 8.45
C LEU A 112 16.22 7.22 8.92
N TYR A 113 15.05 7.63 9.43
CA TYR A 113 14.74 9.02 9.75
C TYR A 113 14.23 9.22 11.17
N ASN A 114 14.09 8.17 11.97
CA ASN A 114 13.54 8.21 13.33
C ASN A 114 12.10 8.80 13.43
N ILE A 115 11.37 8.85 12.31
CA ILE A 115 9.98 9.33 12.28
C ILE A 115 9.11 8.40 13.11
N GLU A 116 8.25 8.96 13.95
CA GLU A 116 7.29 8.18 14.71
C GLU A 116 6.35 7.37 13.82
N TYR A 117 5.98 6.17 14.29
CA TYR A 117 5.07 5.28 13.56
C TYR A 117 3.71 5.94 13.35
N SER A 118 3.26 6.74 14.30
CA SER A 118 2.03 7.54 14.28
C SER A 118 1.98 8.49 13.08
N ARG A 119 2.95 9.40 12.98
CA ARG A 119 3.08 10.34 11.85
C ARG A 119 3.17 9.62 10.52
N SER A 120 4.00 8.56 10.48
CA SER A 120 4.20 7.77 9.27
C SER A 120 2.90 7.08 8.83
N ALA A 121 2.14 6.51 9.76
CA ALA A 121 0.87 5.84 9.49
C ALA A 121 -0.18 6.81 8.96
N ALA A 122 -0.25 8.04 9.51
CA ALA A 122 -1.18 9.05 9.02
C ALA A 122 -0.95 9.34 7.53
N THR A 123 0.31 9.48 7.10
CA THR A 123 0.62 9.69 5.67
C THR A 123 0.21 8.52 4.79
N ILE A 124 0.32 7.28 5.28
CA ILE A 124 -0.04 6.08 4.53
C ILE A 124 -1.57 5.98 4.38
N VAL A 125 -2.31 6.21 5.46
CA VAL A 125 -3.78 6.20 5.45
C VAL A 125 -4.32 7.24 4.47
N ILE A 126 -3.81 8.47 4.52
CA ILE A 126 -4.20 9.53 3.59
C ILE A 126 -3.84 9.16 2.16
N HIS A 127 -2.65 8.60 1.93
CA HIS A 127 -2.25 8.15 0.60
C HIS A 127 -3.17 7.07 0.05
N ARG A 128 -3.60 6.10 0.88
CA ARG A 128 -4.54 5.04 0.50
C ARG A 128 -5.92 5.60 0.17
N LEU A 129 -6.42 6.53 0.98
CA LEU A 129 -7.69 7.19 0.71
C LEU A 129 -7.67 7.94 -0.62
N LEU A 130 -6.64 8.75 -0.87
CA LEU A 130 -6.47 9.45 -2.15
C LEU A 130 -6.31 8.48 -3.33
N SER A 131 -5.57 7.38 -3.13
CA SER A 131 -5.42 6.34 -4.14
C SER A 131 -6.76 5.67 -4.49
N ALA A 132 -7.60 5.39 -3.48
CA ALA A 132 -8.93 4.80 -3.68
C ALA A 132 -9.86 5.77 -4.43
N ILE A 133 -9.80 7.06 -4.12
CA ILE A 133 -10.54 8.11 -4.85
C ILE A 133 -10.08 8.17 -6.31
N ALA A 134 -8.77 8.25 -6.54
CA ALA A 134 -8.19 8.28 -7.89
C ALA A 134 -8.57 7.03 -8.69
N PHE A 135 -8.54 5.86 -8.06
CA PHE A 135 -8.98 4.60 -8.66
C PHE A 135 -10.46 4.64 -9.04
N ALA A 136 -11.34 5.07 -8.13
CA ALA A 136 -12.78 5.17 -8.41
C ALA A 136 -13.07 6.13 -9.58
N ILE A 137 -12.39 7.27 -9.62
CA ILE A 137 -12.49 8.24 -10.71
C ILE A 137 -12.05 7.60 -12.02
N PHE A 138 -10.86 6.98 -12.06
CA PHE A 138 -10.30 6.41 -13.28
C PHE A 138 -11.15 5.26 -13.84
N VAL A 139 -11.59 4.35 -12.96
CA VAL A 139 -12.49 3.25 -13.35
C VAL A 139 -13.85 3.78 -13.80
N GLY A 140 -14.40 4.79 -13.11
CA GLY A 140 -15.67 5.41 -13.47
C GLY A 140 -15.62 6.06 -14.85
N PHE A 141 -14.61 6.88 -15.12
CA PHE A 141 -14.41 7.50 -16.43
C PHE A 141 -14.15 6.45 -17.52
N GLY A 142 -13.33 5.44 -17.25
CA GLY A 142 -13.07 4.36 -18.21
C GLY A 142 -14.34 3.57 -18.57
N ALA A 143 -15.16 3.25 -17.57
CA ALA A 143 -16.44 2.56 -17.77
C ALA A 143 -17.44 3.42 -18.55
N ALA A 144 -17.51 4.72 -18.25
CA ALA A 144 -18.37 5.66 -18.98
C ALA A 144 -17.95 5.80 -20.45
N ALA A 145 -16.65 5.99 -20.72
CA ALA A 145 -16.12 6.06 -22.08
C ALA A 145 -16.39 4.78 -22.88
N LEU A 146 -16.27 3.61 -22.24
CA LEU A 146 -16.59 2.33 -22.87
C LEU A 146 -18.09 2.17 -23.16
N ALA A 147 -18.96 2.71 -22.30
CA ALA A 147 -20.41 2.68 -22.50
C ALA A 147 -20.85 3.37 -23.79
N GLU A 148 -20.19 4.48 -24.15
CA GLU A 148 -20.47 5.21 -25.39
C GLU A 148 -20.10 4.40 -26.64
N THR A 149 -19.11 3.52 -26.57
CA THR A 149 -18.66 2.70 -27.70
C THR A 149 -19.48 1.43 -27.95
N GLY A 150 -20.48 1.15 -27.12
CA GLY A 150 -21.31 -0.07 -27.21
C GLY A 150 -20.60 -1.35 -26.73
N GLY A 151 -19.31 -1.29 -26.36
CA GLY A 151 -18.52 -2.43 -25.86
C GLY A 151 -18.70 -2.74 -24.37
N ALA A 152 -19.61 -2.05 -23.68
CA ALA A 152 -19.66 -2.07 -22.22
C ALA A 152 -20.43 -3.22 -21.59
N THR A 153 -21.26 -3.96 -22.34
CA THR A 153 -22.17 -4.97 -21.77
C THR A 153 -21.46 -6.05 -20.96
N GLY A 154 -20.24 -6.43 -21.35
CA GLY A 154 -19.42 -7.42 -20.63
C GLY A 154 -18.54 -6.87 -19.51
N ILE A 155 -18.36 -5.53 -19.41
CA ILE A 155 -17.41 -4.86 -18.50
C ILE A 155 -18.15 -4.11 -17.37
N LEU A 156 -19.41 -3.72 -17.58
CA LEU A 156 -20.21 -2.98 -16.61
C LEU A 156 -20.31 -3.68 -15.25
N PRO A 157 -20.57 -5.00 -15.13
CA PRO A 157 -20.66 -5.65 -13.83
C PRO A 157 -19.35 -5.58 -13.03
N GLN A 158 -18.22 -5.78 -13.69
CA GLN A 158 -16.89 -5.73 -13.05
C GLN A 158 -16.54 -4.31 -12.63
N ALA A 159 -16.86 -3.32 -13.48
CA ALA A 159 -16.70 -1.92 -13.14
C ALA A 159 -17.58 -1.53 -11.94
N SER A 160 -18.84 -1.98 -11.88
CA SER A 160 -19.74 -1.73 -10.75
C SER A 160 -19.22 -2.34 -9.45
N ILE A 161 -18.71 -3.57 -9.48
CA ILE A 161 -18.10 -4.21 -8.30
C ILE A 161 -16.87 -3.42 -7.86
N ALA A 162 -15.97 -3.07 -8.79
CA ALA A 162 -14.78 -2.30 -8.48
C ALA A 162 -15.11 -0.93 -7.86
N LEU A 163 -16.09 -0.22 -8.41
CA LEU A 163 -16.59 1.05 -7.89
C LEU A 163 -17.25 0.88 -6.51
N GLY A 164 -18.02 -0.20 -6.30
CA GLY A 164 -18.62 -0.51 -5.01
C GLY A 164 -17.57 -0.76 -3.92
N LEU A 165 -16.52 -1.54 -4.23
CA LEU A 165 -15.40 -1.77 -3.32
C LEU A 165 -14.61 -0.48 -3.05
N ALA A 166 -14.38 0.34 -4.08
CA ALA A 166 -13.72 1.63 -3.91
C ALA A 166 -14.55 2.56 -3.02
N PHE A 167 -15.86 2.61 -3.21
CA PHE A 167 -16.77 3.38 -2.37
C PHE A 167 -16.74 2.92 -0.91
N LEU A 168 -16.74 1.61 -0.65
CA LEU A 168 -16.58 1.05 0.71
C LEU A 168 -15.22 1.43 1.33
N ALA A 169 -14.13 1.37 0.55
CA ALA A 169 -12.82 1.75 1.02
C ALA A 169 -12.72 3.25 1.35
N ILE A 170 -13.31 4.11 0.50
CA ILE A 170 -13.35 5.56 0.69
C ILE A 170 -14.18 5.91 1.92
N THR A 171 -15.40 5.36 2.02
CA THR A 171 -16.28 5.61 3.16
C THR A 171 -15.68 5.09 4.47
N GLY A 172 -15.12 3.88 4.46
CA GLY A 172 -14.40 3.32 5.61
C GLY A 172 -13.20 4.18 6.01
N GLY A 173 -12.40 4.64 5.04
CA GLY A 173 -11.26 5.53 5.27
C GLY A 173 -11.68 6.89 5.82
N LEU A 174 -12.73 7.51 5.28
CA LEU A 174 -13.26 8.79 5.76
C LEU A 174 -13.85 8.65 7.17
N LEU A 175 -14.62 7.59 7.44
CA LEU A 175 -15.14 7.32 8.78
C LEU A 175 -14.01 7.07 9.78
N PHE A 176 -12.95 6.37 9.36
CA PHE A 176 -11.77 6.15 10.19
C PHE A 176 -11.05 7.47 10.52
N ILE A 177 -10.91 8.38 9.56
CA ILE A 177 -10.33 9.71 9.79
C ILE A 177 -11.25 10.57 10.67
N TYR A 178 -12.55 10.61 10.38
CA TYR A 178 -13.51 11.44 11.12
C TYR A 178 -13.69 10.98 12.57
N LYS A 179 -13.72 9.66 12.79
CA LYS A 179 -13.78 9.07 14.14
C LYS A 179 -12.40 8.72 14.67
N ALA A 180 -11.32 9.28 14.12
CA ALA A 180 -9.97 8.92 14.54
C ALA A 180 -9.82 9.10 16.05
N GLU A 181 -10.16 10.26 16.61
CA GLU A 181 -10.11 10.52 18.05
C GLU A 181 -10.93 9.53 18.88
N TYR A 182 -12.19 9.29 18.51
CA TYR A 182 -13.06 8.33 19.21
C TYR A 182 -12.52 6.89 19.16
N VAL A 183 -12.07 6.44 17.99
CA VAL A 183 -11.50 5.10 17.79
C VAL A 183 -10.20 4.97 18.58
N ILE A 184 -9.38 6.02 18.59
CA ILE A 184 -8.11 6.10 19.32
C ILE A 184 -8.35 6.06 20.83
N GLU A 185 -9.28 6.84 21.36
CA GLU A 185 -9.59 6.88 22.79
C GLU A 185 -10.15 5.54 23.29
N LYS A 186 -11.06 4.94 22.51
CA LYS A 186 -11.65 3.62 22.82
C LYS A 186 -10.63 2.49 22.70
N THR A 187 -9.74 2.56 21.72
CA THR A 187 -8.66 1.58 21.54
C THR A 187 -7.61 1.73 22.63
N THR A 188 -7.26 2.96 23.01
CA THR A 188 -6.30 3.27 24.08
C THR A 188 -6.81 2.81 25.43
N SER A 189 -8.06 3.11 25.78
CA SER A 189 -8.69 2.63 27.03
C SER A 189 -8.79 1.11 27.08
N TYR A 190 -9.15 0.45 25.97
CA TYR A 190 -9.17 -1.01 25.89
C TYR A 190 -7.77 -1.64 26.03
N LEU A 191 -6.76 -1.07 25.38
CA LEU A 191 -5.36 -1.55 25.45
C LEU A 191 -4.73 -1.27 26.82
N CYS A 192 -5.02 -0.13 27.45
CA CYS A 192 -4.62 0.19 28.82
C CYS A 192 -5.27 -0.75 29.84
N GLY A 193 -6.50 -1.20 29.61
CA GLY A 193 -7.11 -2.29 30.40
C GLY A 193 -6.37 -3.62 30.28
N LYS A 194 -5.71 -3.87 29.14
CA LYS A 194 -4.90 -5.09 28.87
C LYS A 194 -3.40 -4.92 29.11
N ARG A 195 -2.94 -3.87 29.79
CA ARG A 195 -1.50 -3.57 30.05
C ARG A 195 -0.73 -4.72 30.74
N LYS A 196 -1.44 -5.65 31.39
CA LYS A 196 -0.88 -6.89 31.98
C LYS A 196 -0.54 -7.99 30.96
N ASN A 197 -0.96 -7.88 29.70
CA ASN A 197 -0.77 -8.94 28.70
C ASN A 197 0.69 -9.04 28.23
N ARG A 198 1.18 -10.26 27.99
CA ARG A 198 2.60 -10.57 27.72
C ARG A 198 3.15 -9.82 26.50
N VAL A 199 2.31 -9.65 25.47
CA VAL A 199 2.61 -8.90 24.24
C VAL A 199 2.73 -7.39 24.50
N MET A 200 1.86 -6.83 25.34
CA MET A 200 1.88 -5.39 25.65
C MET A 200 3.12 -5.01 26.47
N LYS A 201 3.51 -5.86 27.43
CA LYS A 201 4.79 -5.70 28.14
C LYS A 201 5.99 -5.80 27.20
N TYR A 202 5.95 -6.69 26.22
CA TYR A 202 7.03 -6.82 25.23
C TYR A 202 7.15 -5.56 24.35
N LEU A 203 6.02 -5.02 23.87
CA LEU A 203 6.02 -3.78 23.07
C LEU A 203 6.51 -2.57 23.87
N LEU A 204 6.06 -2.43 25.13
CA LEU A 204 6.55 -1.39 26.04
C LEU A 204 8.05 -1.56 26.35
N SER A 205 8.53 -2.80 26.53
CA SER A 205 9.97 -3.07 26.75
C SER A 205 10.84 -2.72 25.54
N LYS A 206 10.25 -2.66 24.34
CA LYS A 206 10.89 -2.21 23.10
C LYS A 206 10.77 -0.68 22.91
N GLY A 207 10.22 0.05 23.87
CA GLY A 207 10.02 1.50 23.80
C GLY A 207 8.85 1.92 22.90
N ILE A 208 7.95 1.01 22.55
CA ILE A 208 6.76 1.29 21.72
C ILE A 208 5.58 1.50 22.66
N ASP A 209 5.27 2.77 22.95
CA ASP A 209 4.06 3.13 23.68
C ASP A 209 2.92 3.43 22.70
N ILE A 210 1.94 2.52 22.67
CA ILE A 210 0.84 2.54 21.70
C ILE A 210 -0.12 3.70 22.01
N ALA A 211 -0.31 4.05 23.28
CA ALA A 211 -1.24 5.11 23.69
C ALA A 211 -0.78 6.48 23.17
N SER A 212 0.46 6.85 23.47
CA SER A 212 1.07 8.09 22.95
C SER A 212 1.23 8.06 21.43
N SER A 213 1.48 6.89 20.82
CA SER A 213 1.50 6.75 19.36
C SER A 213 0.13 7.07 18.74
N LEU A 214 -0.97 6.62 19.34
CA LEU A 214 -2.29 6.93 18.81
C LEU A 214 -2.64 8.41 18.96
N GLU A 215 -2.28 9.05 20.08
CA GLU A 215 -2.47 10.49 20.27
C GLU A 215 -1.66 11.31 19.26
N ASN A 216 -0.40 10.95 19.03
CA ASN A 216 0.43 11.60 18.01
C ASN A 216 -0.11 11.37 16.59
N PHE A 217 -0.82 10.26 16.34
CA PHE A 217 -1.46 9.97 15.06
C PHE A 217 -2.64 10.94 14.83
N ALA A 218 -3.50 11.15 15.82
CA ALA A 218 -4.59 12.12 15.76
C ALA A 218 -4.06 13.53 15.45
N ARG A 219 -3.09 14.02 16.24
CA ARG A 219 -2.46 15.33 16.01
C ARG A 219 -1.84 15.46 14.62
N SER A 220 -1.29 14.37 14.07
CA SER A 220 -0.71 14.38 12.72
C SER A 220 -1.79 14.52 11.64
N ILE A 221 -2.96 13.90 11.83
CA ILE A 221 -4.11 14.11 10.95
C ILE A 221 -4.56 15.56 11.03
N ASP A 222 -4.64 16.14 12.23
CA ASP A 222 -5.08 17.52 12.43
C ASP A 222 -4.14 18.52 11.76
N ILE A 223 -2.82 18.36 11.89
CA ILE A 223 -1.83 19.20 11.20
C ILE A 223 -2.03 19.17 9.67
N ILE A 224 -2.37 18.00 9.12
CA ILE A 224 -2.62 17.84 7.68
C ILE A 224 -3.95 18.51 7.30
N GLN A 225 -4.93 18.54 8.19
CA GLN A 225 -6.21 19.24 7.99
C GLN A 225 -6.07 20.77 8.14
N GLU A 226 -5.35 21.28 9.15
CA GLU A 226 -5.17 22.72 9.41
C GLU A 226 -4.40 23.42 8.28
N LYS A 227 -3.37 22.78 7.72
CA LYS A 227 -2.66 23.31 6.55
C LYS A 227 -3.55 23.50 5.31
N LYS A 228 -4.72 22.85 5.28
CA LYS A 228 -5.71 23.00 4.21
C LYS A 228 -6.57 24.27 4.37
N GLY A 229 -6.63 24.85 5.57
CA GLY A 229 -7.41 26.06 5.89
C GLY A 229 -6.62 27.37 5.85
N SER A 230 -5.31 27.33 5.60
CA SER A 230 -4.43 28.50 5.56
C SER A 230 -4.02 28.94 4.14
N ILE A 231 -4.84 28.63 3.13
CA ILE A 231 -4.68 29.09 1.74
C ILE A 231 -5.89 29.93 1.38
#